data_AF-A0A239L1N8-F1
#
_entry.id   AF-A0A239L1N8-F1
#
_cell.length_a   1.000
_cell.length_b   1.000
_cell.length_c   1.000
_cell.angle_alpha   90.00
_cell.angle_beta   90.00
_cell.angle_gamma   90.00
#
_symmetry.space_group_name_H-M   'P 1'
#
loop_
_entity.id
_entity.type
_entity.pdbx_description
1 polymer ?
#
loop_
_entity_poly.entity_id
_entity_poly.type
_entity_poly.pdbx_seq_one_letter_code
_entity_poly.pdbx_strand_id
1 'polypeptide(L)'
;SLPVAAQTIAPSAAPVEWVRYAEGATAAVTRLLEADNETALRFRTYLHQTRPAEDEATPPLELKIWVNESGVVSRMEFTPFAHAEPGADLRSLVVGQRLPGEPPAGMLLPMRIAVQLDPPPAEVGPPTAGLSDPI
;
A
#
# COMPACT_ATOMS: atom_id res chain seq x y z
N SER A 1 -12.25 -13.93 -32.49
CA SER A 1 -11.77 -12.71 -31.82
C SER A 1 -10.48 -13.02 -31.09
N LEU A 2 -9.39 -12.32 -31.38
CA LEU A 2 -8.12 -12.47 -30.65
C LEU A 2 -8.24 -11.74 -29.30
N PRO A 3 -7.63 -12.25 -28.21
CA PRO A 3 -7.62 -11.54 -26.95
C PRO A 3 -6.89 -10.20 -27.14
N VAL A 4 -7.53 -9.08 -26.76
CA VAL A 4 -6.83 -7.80 -26.64
C VAL A 4 -5.79 -7.98 -25.55
N ALA A 5 -4.51 -8.01 -25.94
CA ALA A 5 -3.42 -7.99 -24.98
C ALA A 5 -3.54 -6.72 -24.13
N ALA A 6 -3.55 -6.87 -22.81
CA ALA A 6 -3.59 -5.73 -21.90
C ALA A 6 -2.36 -4.84 -22.14
N GLN A 7 -2.57 -3.63 -22.67
CA GLN A 7 -1.49 -2.68 -22.89
C GLN A 7 -0.90 -2.27 -21.55
N THR A 8 0.42 -2.39 -21.40
CA THR A 8 1.16 -1.95 -20.21
C THR A 8 2.14 -0.88 -20.66
N ILE A 9 2.07 0.29 -20.03
CA ILE A 9 2.99 1.41 -20.27
C ILE A 9 3.85 1.57 -19.01
N ALA A 10 5.18 1.61 -19.21
CA ALA A 10 6.11 1.88 -18.12
C ALA A 10 6.03 3.36 -17.69
N PRO A 11 6.31 3.72 -16.43
CA PRO A 11 6.26 5.10 -15.97
C PRO A 11 7.08 6.07 -16.81
N SER A 12 8.24 5.64 -17.31
CA SER A 12 9.13 6.45 -18.17
C SER A 12 8.57 6.76 -19.56
N ALA A 13 7.53 6.04 -19.99
CA ALA A 13 6.86 6.22 -21.28
C ALA A 13 5.42 6.74 -21.11
N ALA A 14 4.95 6.92 -19.87
CA ALA A 14 3.63 7.44 -19.58
C ALA A 14 3.64 8.98 -19.63
N PRO A 15 2.49 9.62 -19.98
CA PRO A 15 2.32 11.04 -19.77
C PRO A 15 2.61 11.44 -18.33
N VAL A 16 3.25 12.59 -18.14
CA VAL A 16 3.74 13.03 -16.82
C VAL A 16 2.61 13.21 -15.81
N GLU A 17 1.41 13.61 -16.26
CA GLU A 17 0.23 13.71 -15.43
C GLU A 17 -0.27 12.35 -14.92
N TRP A 18 -0.08 11.27 -15.68
CA TRP A 18 -0.40 9.91 -15.22
C TRP A 18 0.57 9.46 -14.14
N VAL A 19 1.86 9.76 -14.31
CA VAL A 19 2.90 9.47 -13.30
C VAL A 19 2.59 10.20 -12.00
N ARG A 20 2.30 11.51 -12.06
CA ARG A 20 1.93 12.30 -10.86
C ARG A 20 0.68 11.77 -10.17
N TYR A 21 -0.34 11.38 -10.94
CA TYR A 21 -1.54 10.77 -10.36
C TYR A 21 -1.21 9.44 -9.67
N ALA A 22 -0.38 8.60 -10.28
CA ALA A 22 0.05 7.33 -9.70
C ALA A 22 0.90 7.50 -8.42
N GLU A 23 1.79 8.50 -8.37
CA GLU A 23 2.54 8.85 -7.16
C GLU A 23 1.61 9.31 -6.02
N GLY A 24 0.66 10.21 -6.33
CA GLY A 24 -0.34 10.67 -5.37
C GLY A 24 -1.24 9.55 -4.85
N ALA A 25 -1.65 8.65 -5.73
CA ALA A 25 -2.38 7.44 -5.40
C ALA A 25 -1.57 6.49 -4.52
N THR A 26 -0.30 6.26 -4.84
CA THR A 26 0.61 5.43 -4.04
C THR A 26 0.70 5.97 -2.63
N ALA A 27 1.00 7.27 -2.47
CA ALA A 27 1.09 7.89 -1.16
C ALA A 27 -0.24 7.87 -0.39
N ALA A 28 -1.38 7.98 -1.07
CA ALA A 28 -2.69 7.87 -0.45
C ALA A 28 -2.99 6.46 0.05
N VAL A 29 -2.67 5.44 -0.75
CA VAL A 29 -2.81 4.04 -0.34
C VAL A 29 -1.88 3.72 0.83
N THR A 30 -0.61 4.13 0.79
CA THR A 30 0.32 3.96 1.93
C THR A 30 -0.28 4.52 3.22
N ARG A 31 -0.80 5.75 3.18
CA ARG A 31 -1.43 6.39 4.35
C ARG A 31 -2.67 5.64 4.87
N LEU A 32 -3.46 5.03 3.99
CA LEU A 32 -4.61 4.21 4.40
C LEU A 32 -4.15 2.95 5.14
N LEU A 33 -3.04 2.34 4.73
CA LEU A 33 -2.45 1.17 5.40
C LEU A 33 -1.77 1.53 6.73
N GLU A 34 -1.23 2.74 6.82
CA GLU A 34 -0.58 3.28 8.03
C GLU A 34 -1.55 3.83 9.07
N ALA A 35 -2.83 4.01 8.71
CA ALA A 35 -3.82 4.60 9.61
C ALA A 35 -3.97 3.83 10.95
N ASP A 36 -4.35 4.55 12.01
CA ASP A 36 -4.53 4.00 13.37
C ASP A 36 -5.91 3.38 13.61
N ASN A 37 -6.52 2.78 12.58
CA ASN A 37 -7.75 2.01 12.74
C ASN A 37 -7.44 0.52 12.88
N GLU A 38 -8.37 -0.23 13.47
CA GLU A 38 -8.18 -1.66 13.76
C GLU A 38 -7.85 -2.47 12.51
N THR A 39 -8.51 -2.21 11.37
CA THR A 39 -8.29 -2.96 10.13
C THR A 39 -6.89 -2.73 9.57
N ALA A 40 -6.44 -1.48 9.56
CA ALA A 40 -5.08 -1.11 9.17
C ALA A 40 -4.03 -1.73 10.11
N LEU A 41 -4.26 -1.69 11.43
CA LEU A 41 -3.38 -2.31 12.40
C LEU A 41 -3.24 -3.82 12.16
N ARG A 42 -4.35 -4.56 12.02
CA ARG A 42 -4.33 -6.01 11.72
C ARG A 42 -3.56 -6.32 10.44
N PHE A 43 -3.81 -5.55 9.39
CA PHE A 43 -3.11 -5.73 8.11
C PHE A 43 -1.61 -5.48 8.24
N ARG A 44 -1.18 -4.42 8.93
CA ARG A 44 0.24 -4.14 9.18
C ARG A 44 0.88 -5.24 10.03
N THR A 45 0.23 -5.70 11.09
CA THR A 45 0.72 -6.82 11.91
C THR A 45 0.97 -8.05 11.06
N TYR A 46 0.07 -8.38 10.13
CA TYR A 46 0.30 -9.47 9.18
C TYR A 46 1.53 -9.21 8.28
N LEU A 47 1.65 -8.01 7.69
CA LEU A 47 2.81 -7.70 6.83
C LEU A 47 4.14 -7.72 7.59
N HIS A 48 4.17 -7.29 8.86
CA HIS A 48 5.37 -7.38 9.70
C HIS A 48 5.83 -8.83 9.91
N GLN A 49 4.90 -9.79 10.00
CA GLN A 49 5.25 -11.21 10.10
C GLN A 49 5.83 -11.79 8.80
N THR A 50 5.64 -11.11 7.66
CA THR A 50 6.19 -11.54 6.36
C THR A 50 7.60 -11.02 6.09
N ARG A 51 8.21 -10.33 7.04
CA ARG A 51 9.52 -9.71 6.85
C ARG A 51 10.66 -10.70 6.81
N PRO A 52 11.73 -10.39 6.04
CA PRO A 52 12.98 -11.13 6.12
C PRO A 52 13.65 -11.03 7.50
N ALA A 53 13.61 -9.85 8.12
CA ALA A 53 14.16 -9.55 9.45
C ALA A 53 13.37 -8.42 10.14
N GLU A 54 13.45 -8.32 11.47
CA GLU A 54 12.66 -7.36 12.26
C GLU A 54 12.95 -5.90 11.89
N ASP A 55 14.23 -5.57 11.66
CA ASP A 55 14.71 -4.23 11.30
C ASP A 55 14.60 -3.90 9.80
N GLU A 56 14.15 -4.85 8.98
CA GLU A 56 13.99 -4.63 7.54
C GLU A 56 12.57 -4.22 7.16
N ALA A 57 12.45 -3.45 6.08
CA ALA A 57 11.15 -3.12 5.50
C ALA A 57 10.45 -4.37 4.97
N THR A 58 9.12 -4.32 4.85
CA THR A 58 8.36 -5.41 4.24
C THR A 58 8.76 -5.60 2.77
N PRO A 59 8.60 -6.79 2.17
CA PRO A 59 8.64 -6.91 0.72
C PRO A 59 7.64 -5.93 0.06
N PRO A 60 7.96 -5.34 -1.11
CA PRO A 60 7.01 -4.49 -1.82
C PRO A 60 5.73 -5.23 -2.16
N LEU A 61 4.60 -4.63 -1.83
CA LEU A 61 3.27 -5.12 -2.16
C LEU A 61 2.82 -4.52 -3.49
N GLU A 62 2.79 -5.35 -4.52
CA GLU A 62 2.33 -4.98 -5.86
C GLU A 62 0.79 -5.00 -5.94
N LEU A 63 0.20 -3.84 -6.21
CA LEU A 63 -1.24 -3.63 -6.28
C LEU A 63 -1.67 -3.20 -7.69
N LYS A 64 -2.79 -3.74 -8.14
CA LYS A 64 -3.53 -3.26 -9.32
C LYS A 64 -4.80 -2.57 -8.85
N ILE A 65 -4.98 -1.32 -9.24
CA ILE A 65 -6.08 -0.46 -8.79
C ILE A 65 -6.86 0.03 -10.00
N TRP A 66 -8.19 -0.10 -9.93
CA TRP A 66 -9.12 0.55 -10.84
C TRP A 66 -9.80 1.69 -10.09
N VAL A 67 -9.85 2.85 -10.71
CA VAL A 67 -10.59 4.02 -10.22
C VAL A 67 -11.69 4.36 -11.20
N ASN A 68 -12.80 4.90 -10.70
CA ASN A 68 -13.81 5.52 -11.56
C ASN A 68 -13.44 6.97 -11.90
N GLU A 69 -14.22 7.61 -12.76
CA GLU A 69 -13.99 8.98 -13.24
C GLU A 69 -13.90 10.03 -12.11
N SER A 70 -14.49 9.75 -10.94
CA SER A 70 -14.43 10.62 -9.75
C SER A 70 -13.25 10.33 -8.81
N GLY A 71 -12.31 9.48 -9.24
CA GLY A 71 -11.13 9.08 -8.46
C GLY A 71 -11.41 8.09 -7.33
N VAL A 72 -12.60 7.47 -7.29
CA VAL A 72 -12.94 6.47 -6.28
C VAL A 72 -12.48 5.09 -6.73
N VAL A 73 -11.78 4.37 -5.86
CA VAL A 73 -11.32 3.00 -6.12
C VAL A 73 -12.53 2.07 -6.25
N SER A 74 -12.72 1.52 -7.44
CA SER A 74 -13.83 0.62 -7.75
C SER A 74 -13.46 -0.86 -7.63
N ARG A 75 -12.19 -1.19 -7.83
CA ARG A 75 -11.66 -2.56 -7.75
C ARG A 75 -10.18 -2.56 -7.41
N MET A 76 -9.76 -3.63 -6.76
CA MET A 76 -8.35 -3.91 -6.47
C MET A 76 -8.02 -5.40 -6.71
N GLU A 77 -6.82 -5.65 -7.22
CA GLU A 77 -6.19 -6.96 -7.29
C GLU A 77 -4.76 -6.93 -6.75
N PHE A 78 -4.33 -8.04 -6.19
CA PHE A 78 -3.00 -8.27 -5.63
C PHE A 78 -2.72 -9.78 -5.60
N THR A 79 -1.45 -10.16 -5.43
CA THR A 79 -1.06 -11.55 -5.23
C THR A 79 -1.73 -12.08 -3.95
N PRO A 80 -2.46 -13.22 -4.00
CA PRO A 80 -3.10 -13.78 -2.82
C PRO A 80 -2.12 -14.00 -1.67
N PHE A 81 -2.55 -13.64 -0.47
CA PHE A 81 -1.82 -13.90 0.77
C PHE A 81 -2.01 -15.36 1.21
N ALA A 82 -1.20 -15.82 2.17
CA ALA A 82 -1.33 -17.17 2.74
C ALA A 82 -2.68 -17.38 3.44
N HIS A 83 -3.26 -16.31 3.98
CA HIS A 83 -4.58 -16.29 4.62
C HIS A 83 -5.53 -15.33 3.89
N ALA A 84 -6.83 -15.55 4.01
CA ALA A 84 -7.83 -14.75 3.29
C ALA A 84 -8.06 -13.37 3.95
N GLU A 85 -7.89 -13.31 5.27
CA GLU A 85 -8.19 -12.19 6.14
C GLU A 85 -7.37 -10.93 5.78
N PRO A 86 -6.04 -10.98 5.57
CA PRO A 86 -5.28 -9.80 5.15
C PRO A 86 -5.74 -9.24 3.81
N GLY A 87 -6.19 -10.12 2.90
CA GLY A 87 -6.74 -9.71 1.62
C GLY A 87 -8.13 -9.06 1.73
N ALA A 88 -8.93 -9.46 2.72
CA ALA A 88 -10.21 -8.83 3.01
C ALA A 88 -10.01 -7.46 3.69
N ASP A 89 -9.08 -7.37 4.63
CA ASP A 89 -8.69 -6.13 5.31
C ASP A 89 -8.17 -5.09 4.32
N LEU A 90 -7.24 -5.48 3.45
CA LEU A 90 -6.71 -4.60 2.40
C LEU A 90 -7.80 -4.05 1.47
N ARG A 91 -8.74 -4.91 1.03
CA ARG A 91 -9.86 -4.47 0.20
C ARG A 91 -10.78 -3.51 0.96
N SER A 92 -11.05 -3.78 2.22
CA SER A 92 -11.92 -2.94 3.06
C SER A 92 -11.33 -1.56 3.34
N LEU A 93 -9.99 -1.47 3.42
CA LEU A 93 -9.28 -0.20 3.59
C LEU A 93 -9.28 0.67 2.34
N VAL A 94 -9.20 0.07 1.15
CA VAL A 94 -8.89 0.83 -0.09
C VAL A 94 -10.07 0.94 -1.05
N VAL A 95 -10.89 -0.11 -1.22
CA VAL A 95 -12.03 -0.07 -2.14
C VAL A 95 -13.09 0.89 -1.60
N GLY A 96 -13.59 1.78 -2.45
CA GLY A 96 -14.52 2.85 -2.08
C GLY A 96 -13.86 4.13 -1.57
N GLN A 97 -12.55 4.13 -1.34
CA GLN A 97 -11.82 5.36 -0.99
C GLN A 97 -11.62 6.25 -2.22
N ARG A 98 -11.70 7.56 -2.02
CA ARG A 98 -11.36 8.56 -3.05
C ARG A 98 -9.86 8.88 -2.97
N LEU A 99 -9.16 8.66 -4.06
CA LEU A 99 -7.76 9.06 -4.22
C LEU A 99 -7.67 10.57 -4.48
N PRO A 100 -6.53 11.21 -4.18
CA PRO A 100 -6.36 12.64 -4.39
C PRO A 100 -6.40 13.00 -5.88
N GLY A 101 -7.24 13.97 -6.24
CA GLY A 101 -7.44 14.41 -7.62
C GLY A 101 -8.30 13.46 -8.45
N GLU A 102 -8.50 13.83 -9.70
CA GLU A 102 -9.24 13.03 -10.68
C GLU A 102 -8.25 12.26 -11.57
N PRO A 103 -8.60 11.04 -12.02
CA PRO A 103 -7.76 10.30 -12.95
C PRO A 103 -7.62 11.10 -14.26
N PRO A 104 -6.39 11.33 -14.75
CA PRO A 104 -6.18 12.02 -16.01
C PRO A 104 -6.90 11.35 -17.18
N ALA A 105 -7.30 12.15 -18.17
CA ALA A 105 -7.99 11.65 -19.35
C ALA A 105 -7.17 10.58 -20.08
N GLY A 106 -7.82 9.50 -20.46
CA GLY A 106 -7.20 8.39 -21.19
C GLY A 106 -6.25 7.52 -20.37
N MET A 107 -6.10 7.75 -19.06
CA MET A 107 -5.23 6.96 -18.20
C MET A 107 -5.62 5.48 -18.23
N LEU A 108 -4.63 4.63 -18.51
CA LEU A 108 -4.85 3.18 -18.58
C LEU A 108 -5.06 2.59 -17.18
N LEU A 109 -6.06 1.71 -17.09
CA LEU A 109 -6.34 0.91 -15.91
C LEU A 109 -6.14 -0.60 -16.18
N PRO A 110 -5.76 -1.40 -15.18
CA PRO A 110 -5.43 -0.98 -13.82
C PRO A 110 -4.14 -0.17 -13.74
N MET A 111 -4.14 0.80 -12.84
CA MET A 111 -2.92 1.42 -12.36
C MET A 111 -2.16 0.41 -11.50
N ARG A 112 -0.87 0.25 -11.74
CA ARG A 112 0.02 -0.61 -10.95
C ARG A 112 0.85 0.25 -10.01
N ILE A 113 0.78 -0.03 -8.72
CA ILE A 113 1.56 0.64 -7.69
C ILE A 113 2.26 -0.40 -6.82
N ALA A 114 3.42 -0.04 -6.28
CA ALA A 114 4.13 -0.82 -5.29
C ALA A 114 4.11 -0.05 -3.97
N VAL A 115 3.73 -0.73 -2.89
CA VAL A 115 3.65 -0.14 -1.56
C VAL A 115 4.59 -0.90 -0.63
N GLN A 116 5.39 -0.19 0.16
CA GLN A 116 6.31 -0.79 1.11
C GLN A 116 6.12 -0.12 2.46
N LEU A 117 6.11 -0.91 3.54
CA LEU A 117 5.96 -0.39 4.90
C LEU A 117 7.30 -0.49 5.64
N ASP A 118 7.69 0.62 6.25
CA ASP A 118 8.88 0.74 7.08
C ASP A 118 8.81 -0.12 8.35
N PRO A 119 9.96 -0.45 8.96
CA PRO A 119 9.98 -1.06 10.27
C PRO A 119 9.16 -0.31 11.30
N PRO A 120 8.37 -1.01 12.15
CA PRO A 120 7.82 -0.35 13.31
C PRO A 120 9.01 0.24 14.08
N PRO A 121 8.91 1.46 14.59
CA PRO A 121 10.00 2.07 15.32
C PRO A 121 10.42 1.10 16.42
N ALA A 122 11.72 0.78 16.47
CA ALA A 122 12.27 -0.06 17.52
C ALA A 122 11.74 0.50 18.84
N GLU A 123 10.97 -0.31 19.56
CA GLU A 123 10.41 0.09 20.84
C GLU A 123 11.62 0.44 21.71
N VAL A 124 11.86 1.74 21.89
CA VAL A 124 12.96 2.21 22.72
C VAL A 124 12.55 1.79 24.13
N GLY A 125 13.00 0.60 24.54
CA GLY A 125 12.78 0.10 25.89
C GLY A 125 13.17 1.20 26.87
N PRO A 126 12.46 1.33 28.01
CA PRO A 126 12.77 2.37 28.98
C PRO A 126 14.26 2.31 29.26
N PRO A 127 14.98 3.46 29.29
CA PRO A 127 16.40 3.44 29.62
C PRO A 127 16.50 2.70 30.94
N THR A 128 17.18 1.55 30.92
CA THR A 128 17.48 0.78 32.11
C THR A 128 18.19 1.76 33.03
N ALA A 129 17.44 2.33 33.98
CA ALA A 129 17.94 3.28 34.92
C ALA A 129 19.12 2.58 35.57
N GLY A 130 20.31 3.07 35.25
CA GLY A 130 21.57 2.52 35.73
C GLY A 130 21.43 2.30 37.22
N LEU A 131 21.62 1.04 37.60
CA LEU A 131 21.83 0.57 38.94
C LEU A 131 22.90 1.44 39.61
N SER A 132 22.49 2.52 40.27
CA SER A 132 23.27 3.20 41.29
C SER A 132 22.85 2.59 42.63
N ASP A 133 23.56 1.54 43.01
CA ASP A 133 23.44 0.88 44.31
C ASP A 133 24.00 1.81 45.43
N PRO A 134 23.61 1.63 46.71
CA PRO A 134 23.46 2.69 47.68
C PRO A 134 24.59 2.78 48.74
N ILE A 135 24.55 3.90 49.48
CA ILE A 135 25.25 4.28 50.75
C ILE A 135 26.78 4.32 50.71
#